data_AF-A0A3M1E2S8-F1
#
_entry.id   AF-A0A3M1E2S8-F1
#
_cell.length_a   1.000
_cell.length_b   1.000
_cell.length_c   1.000
_cell.angle_alpha   90.00
_cell.angle_beta   90.00
_cell.angle_gamma   90.00
#
_symmetry.space_group_name_H-M   'P 1'
#
loop_
_entity.id
_entity.type
_entity.pdbx_description
1 polymer ?
#
loop_
_entity_poly.entity_id
_entity_poly.type
_entity_poly.pdbx_seq_one_letter_code
_entity_poly.pdbx_strand_id
1 'polypeptide(L)'
;AVYPCETEDDVRRILGNHPQPYRELVWPYAKVTLLAQALTSEVKELARGGHPRVGGGYKGLVRFRKGTGNLYTEGVIRPGLQQLDQMGIYPPRIDLQALIPYSAYIQFRFTLARPLYTRDDEYFYILENPVMKDAASKVPVVRASTWKGLLRTAMIVHMGVQETAPLFVRLFGTSLDEEEGGSRRGRALLYPTFFDRIDLEVLNPHSRVTRAGTVPVLMEAVPAGASGVFTLLYFPFDLLNEPPDQAEAEVREDLRALGEAIVLIMRVHGFSAKRSRGFGLARLEVSGVDEPHGVIALRDGRRQTFSTLAGLSDALDLLFG
;
A
#
# COMPACT_ATOMS: atom_id res chain seq x y z
N ALA A 1 5.72 -34.63 0.64
CA ALA A 1 7.12 -34.70 1.08
C ALA A 1 7.25 -33.88 2.37
N VAL A 2 8.11 -34.30 3.30
CA VAL A 2 8.40 -33.53 4.52
C VAL A 2 9.57 -32.58 4.22
N TYR A 3 9.40 -31.29 4.53
CA TYR A 3 10.42 -30.25 4.34
C TYR A 3 10.80 -29.68 5.72
N PRO A 4 11.66 -30.39 6.48
CA PRO A 4 12.09 -29.91 7.79
C PRO A 4 12.87 -28.60 7.64
N CYS A 5 12.96 -27.84 8.73
CA CYS A 5 13.75 -26.62 8.81
C CYS A 5 14.42 -26.52 10.19
N GLU A 6 15.10 -27.58 10.59
CA GLU A 6 15.69 -27.74 11.93
C GLU A 6 17.21 -27.66 11.92
N THR A 7 17.84 -27.98 10.78
CA THR A 7 19.29 -27.98 10.60
C THR A 7 19.75 -26.93 9.58
N GLU A 8 21.05 -26.63 9.57
CA GLU A 8 21.63 -25.75 8.56
C GLU A 8 21.45 -26.32 7.14
N ASP A 9 21.61 -27.64 6.99
CA ASP A 9 21.40 -28.30 5.71
C ASP A 9 19.95 -28.15 5.24
N ASP A 10 18.97 -28.28 6.13
CA ASP A 10 17.56 -28.07 5.80
C ASP A 10 17.30 -26.66 5.23
N VAL A 11 17.78 -25.63 5.94
CA VAL A 11 17.68 -24.23 5.49
C VAL A 11 18.30 -24.06 4.11
N ARG A 12 19.48 -24.68 3.89
CA ARG A 12 20.17 -24.59 2.60
C ARG A 12 19.47 -25.37 1.49
N ARG A 13 18.86 -26.50 1.79
CA ARG A 13 18.06 -27.31 0.86
C ARG A 13 16.81 -26.55 0.41
N ILE A 14 16.11 -25.89 1.34
CA ILE A 14 14.94 -25.04 1.07
C ILE A 14 15.32 -23.87 0.17
N LEU A 15 16.43 -23.20 0.46
CA LEU A 15 16.86 -22.02 -0.30
C LEU A 15 17.42 -22.36 -1.67
N GLY A 16 18.01 -23.56 -1.81
CA GLY A 16 18.61 -24.05 -3.04
C GLY A 16 20.13 -23.94 -3.09
N ASN A 17 20.79 -23.56 -2.00
CA ASN A 17 22.26 -23.42 -1.88
C ASN A 17 22.91 -24.64 -1.19
N HIS A 18 22.40 -25.84 -1.51
CA HIS A 18 22.86 -27.14 -1.05
C HIS A 18 23.08 -28.08 -2.24
N PRO A 19 24.01 -29.06 -2.19
CA PRO A 19 24.21 -30.04 -3.28
C PRO A 19 22.97 -30.87 -3.66
N GLN A 20 22.08 -31.08 -2.70
CA GLN A 20 20.78 -31.76 -2.87
C GLN A 20 19.62 -30.80 -2.53
N PRO A 21 19.32 -29.78 -3.36
CA PRO A 21 18.29 -28.80 -3.05
C PRO A 21 16.88 -29.35 -3.36
N TYR A 22 15.86 -28.80 -2.71
CA TYR A 22 14.46 -29.06 -3.08
C TYR A 22 14.10 -28.27 -4.34
N ARG A 23 14.36 -28.86 -5.52
CA ARG A 23 14.20 -28.20 -6.84
C ARG A 23 12.75 -27.89 -7.18
N GLU A 24 11.83 -28.63 -6.58
CA GLU A 24 10.39 -28.44 -6.69
C GLU A 24 9.91 -27.13 -6.02
N LEU A 25 10.69 -26.53 -5.12
CA LEU A 25 10.39 -25.24 -4.49
C LEU A 25 10.71 -24.08 -5.44
N VAL A 26 9.96 -23.98 -6.53
CA VAL A 26 10.14 -22.96 -7.56
C VAL A 26 9.64 -21.59 -7.07
N TRP A 27 8.52 -21.56 -6.35
CA TRP A 27 7.91 -20.32 -5.87
C TRP A 27 8.62 -19.78 -4.63
N PRO A 28 9.21 -18.56 -4.65
CA PRO A 28 9.97 -18.04 -3.51
C PRO A 28 9.17 -17.96 -2.21
N TYR A 29 7.87 -17.66 -2.26
CA TYR A 29 7.04 -17.58 -1.05
C TYR A 29 6.90 -18.93 -0.34
N ALA A 30 6.89 -20.05 -1.07
CA ALA A 30 6.90 -21.38 -0.44
C ALA A 30 8.14 -21.57 0.45
N LYS A 31 9.30 -21.05 0.02
CA LYS A 31 10.52 -21.04 0.84
C LYS A 31 10.35 -20.19 2.09
N VAL A 32 9.69 -19.02 1.99
CA VAL A 32 9.41 -18.15 3.15
C VAL A 32 8.57 -18.88 4.19
N THR A 33 7.49 -19.56 3.76
CA THR A 33 6.63 -20.35 4.64
C THR A 33 7.41 -21.49 5.30
N LEU A 34 8.24 -22.21 4.55
CA LEU A 34 9.04 -23.30 5.10
C LEU A 34 10.09 -22.82 6.10
N LEU A 35 10.72 -21.68 5.85
CA LEU A 35 11.67 -21.05 6.78
C LEU A 35 11.01 -20.64 8.11
N ALA A 36 9.72 -20.29 8.12
CA ALA A 36 9.01 -19.93 9.34
C ALA A 36 8.95 -21.08 10.37
N GLN A 37 9.09 -22.34 9.93
CA GLN A 37 9.22 -23.49 10.84
C GLN A 37 10.46 -23.39 11.74
N ALA A 38 11.50 -22.65 11.32
CA ALA A 38 12.70 -22.45 12.11
C ALA A 38 12.46 -21.62 13.39
N LEU A 39 11.31 -20.96 13.56
CA LEU A 39 11.02 -20.08 14.70
C LEU A 39 11.21 -20.76 16.07
N THR A 40 10.99 -22.07 16.14
CA THR A 40 11.14 -22.89 17.36
C THR A 40 12.45 -23.68 17.41
N SER A 41 13.34 -23.48 16.43
CA SER A 41 14.59 -24.24 16.27
C SER A 41 15.84 -23.36 16.52
N GLU A 42 16.99 -24.00 16.71
CA GLU A 42 18.27 -23.29 16.84
C GLU A 42 18.71 -22.57 15.56
N VAL A 43 18.19 -22.99 14.40
CA VAL A 43 18.54 -22.41 13.09
C VAL A 43 17.73 -21.17 12.73
N LYS A 44 16.91 -20.63 13.66
CA LYS A 44 16.12 -19.41 13.44
C LYS A 44 16.93 -18.24 12.87
N GLU A 45 18.09 -17.95 13.44
CA GLU A 45 18.91 -16.81 13.01
C GLU A 45 19.55 -17.06 11.64
N LEU A 46 19.91 -18.30 11.33
CA LEU A 46 20.37 -18.71 10.00
C LEU A 46 19.23 -18.58 8.96
N ALA A 47 18.03 -19.04 9.31
CA ALA A 47 16.84 -18.94 8.48
C ALA A 47 16.44 -17.48 8.22
N ARG A 48 16.67 -16.56 9.18
CA ARG A 48 16.46 -15.11 9.00
C ARG A 48 17.56 -14.45 8.17
N GLY A 49 18.80 -14.54 8.63
CA GLY A 49 19.93 -13.73 8.16
C GLY A 49 20.81 -14.36 7.09
N GLY A 50 20.75 -15.68 6.94
CA GLY A 50 21.64 -16.46 6.08
C GLY A 50 23.02 -16.74 6.68
N HIS A 51 23.78 -17.63 6.03
CA HIS A 51 25.12 -17.99 6.48
C HIS A 51 26.11 -16.84 6.21
N PRO A 52 27.06 -16.50 7.10
CA PRO A 52 27.98 -15.38 6.90
C PRO A 52 28.81 -15.44 5.61
N ARG A 53 29.24 -16.65 5.22
CA ARG A 53 30.07 -16.88 4.01
C ARG A 53 29.28 -17.16 2.73
N VAL A 54 28.15 -17.85 2.85
CA VAL A 54 27.39 -18.37 1.69
C VAL A 54 26.15 -17.51 1.42
N GLY A 55 25.77 -16.65 2.36
CA GLY A 55 24.52 -15.92 2.34
C GLY A 55 23.31 -16.85 2.53
N GLY A 56 22.17 -16.43 1.98
CA GLY A 56 20.91 -17.17 2.09
C GLY A 56 20.00 -16.58 3.17
N GLY A 57 19.27 -17.46 3.84
CA GLY A 57 18.14 -17.11 4.70
C GLY A 57 17.04 -16.37 3.95
N TYR A 58 16.06 -15.91 4.71
CA TYR A 58 15.02 -15.02 4.26
C TYR A 58 15.61 -13.74 3.66
N LYS A 59 16.66 -13.19 4.29
CA LYS A 59 17.42 -12.04 3.77
C LYS A 59 17.87 -12.24 2.33
N GLY A 60 18.31 -13.45 1.96
CA GLY A 60 18.73 -13.76 0.59
C GLY A 60 17.59 -13.72 -0.44
N LEU A 61 16.34 -13.91 -0.01
CA LEU A 61 15.16 -13.88 -0.88
C LEU A 61 14.69 -12.46 -1.17
N VAL A 62 14.72 -11.57 -0.16
CA VAL A 62 14.13 -10.23 -0.25
C VAL A 62 15.12 -9.08 -0.34
N ARG A 63 16.37 -9.25 0.09
CA ARG A 63 17.33 -8.14 0.09
C ARG A 63 17.69 -7.75 -1.35
N PHE A 64 17.52 -6.48 -1.69
CA PHE A 64 17.90 -5.98 -3.01
C PHE A 64 19.40 -6.14 -3.27
N ARG A 65 19.74 -6.65 -4.46
CA ARG A 65 21.10 -6.70 -5.00
C ARG A 65 21.20 -5.88 -6.27
N LYS A 66 22.17 -4.96 -6.32
CA LYS A 66 22.39 -4.09 -7.47
C LYS A 66 22.66 -4.92 -8.72
N GLY A 67 21.90 -4.67 -9.79
CA GLY A 67 22.02 -5.37 -11.08
C GLY A 67 21.12 -6.60 -11.24
N THR A 68 20.70 -7.27 -10.15
CA THR A 68 19.91 -8.51 -10.21
C THR A 68 18.53 -8.43 -9.55
N GLY A 69 18.24 -7.37 -8.78
CA GLY A 69 17.00 -7.27 -8.01
C GLY A 69 17.00 -8.18 -6.78
N ASN A 70 15.84 -8.69 -6.38
CA ASN A 70 15.70 -9.74 -5.36
C ASN A 70 14.74 -10.84 -5.85
N LEU A 71 14.90 -12.05 -5.32
CA LEU A 71 14.16 -13.25 -5.77
C LEU A 71 12.67 -13.15 -5.49
N TYR A 72 12.29 -12.48 -4.41
CA TYR A 72 10.89 -12.26 -4.06
C TYR A 72 10.19 -11.35 -5.07
N THR A 73 10.84 -10.26 -5.48
CA THR A 73 10.32 -9.33 -6.46
C THR A 73 10.12 -10.03 -7.80
N GLU A 74 11.10 -10.79 -8.26
CA GLU A 74 11.04 -11.47 -9.57
C GLU A 74 10.13 -12.69 -9.58
N GLY A 75 10.08 -13.48 -8.50
CA GLY A 75 9.32 -14.74 -8.46
C GLY A 75 7.98 -14.67 -7.74
N VAL A 76 7.64 -13.57 -7.07
CA VAL A 76 6.35 -13.37 -6.38
C VAL A 76 5.69 -12.08 -6.83
N ILE A 77 6.37 -10.94 -6.71
CA ILE A 77 5.74 -9.62 -6.94
C ILE A 77 5.39 -9.41 -8.41
N ARG A 78 6.36 -9.55 -9.31
CA ARG A 78 6.15 -9.32 -10.75
C ARG A 78 5.10 -10.27 -11.33
N PRO A 79 5.15 -11.60 -11.10
CA PRO A 79 4.09 -12.51 -11.55
C PRO A 79 2.74 -12.23 -10.89
N GLY A 80 2.72 -11.90 -9.60
CA GLY A 80 1.50 -11.55 -8.88
C GLY A 80 0.81 -10.31 -9.43
N LEU A 81 1.57 -9.25 -9.73
CA LEU A 81 1.05 -8.04 -10.38
C LEU A 81 0.54 -8.33 -11.80
N GLN A 82 1.24 -9.17 -12.58
CA GLN A 82 0.76 -9.60 -13.90
C GLN A 82 -0.56 -10.36 -13.82
N GLN A 83 -0.70 -11.26 -12.84
CA GLN A 83 -1.92 -12.01 -12.63
C GLN A 83 -3.08 -11.09 -12.22
N LEU A 84 -2.83 -10.12 -11.34
CA LEU A 84 -3.83 -9.14 -10.92
C LEU A 84 -4.31 -8.26 -12.10
N ASP A 85 -3.41 -7.87 -12.99
CA ASP A 85 -3.75 -7.10 -14.21
C ASP A 85 -4.56 -7.95 -15.20
N GLN A 86 -4.14 -9.20 -15.45
CA GLN A 86 -4.87 -10.14 -16.30
C GLN A 86 -6.30 -10.43 -15.81
N MET A 87 -6.51 -10.42 -14.50
CA MET A 87 -7.84 -10.59 -13.89
C MET A 87 -8.65 -9.29 -13.83
N GLY A 88 -8.09 -8.15 -14.27
CA GLY A 88 -8.73 -6.84 -14.17
C GLY A 88 -8.89 -6.31 -12.74
N ILE A 89 -8.12 -6.85 -11.78
CA ILE A 89 -8.18 -6.47 -10.37
C ILE A 89 -7.29 -5.25 -10.11
N TYR A 90 -6.08 -5.22 -10.69
CA TYR A 90 -5.12 -4.15 -10.46
C TYR A 90 -4.18 -3.88 -11.64
N PRO A 91 -3.99 -2.61 -12.07
CA PRO A 91 -4.68 -1.41 -11.58
C PRO A 91 -6.18 -1.42 -11.89
N PRO A 92 -7.04 -0.80 -11.06
CA PRO A 92 -8.48 -0.77 -11.33
C PRO A 92 -8.79 0.03 -12.60
N ARG A 93 -9.59 -0.53 -13.50
CA ARG A 93 -10.10 0.16 -14.70
C ARG A 93 -11.56 0.54 -14.45
N ILE A 94 -11.85 1.84 -14.37
CA ILE A 94 -13.18 2.35 -14.03
C ILE A 94 -13.89 2.81 -15.30
N ASP A 95 -15.01 2.16 -15.63
CA ASP A 95 -15.93 2.65 -16.65
C ASP A 95 -16.91 3.64 -16.03
N LEU A 96 -16.64 4.94 -16.18
CA LEU A 96 -17.50 6.01 -15.68
C LEU A 96 -18.91 6.01 -16.30
N GLN A 97 -19.06 5.53 -17.53
CA GLN A 97 -20.36 5.57 -18.22
C GLN A 97 -21.37 4.61 -17.61
N ALA A 98 -20.87 3.51 -17.02
CA ALA A 98 -21.65 2.54 -16.27
C ALA A 98 -22.09 3.02 -14.87
N LEU A 99 -21.63 4.20 -14.42
CA LEU A 99 -21.92 4.72 -13.08
C LEU A 99 -23.07 5.73 -13.07
N ILE A 100 -23.46 6.18 -11.88
CA ILE A 100 -24.51 7.20 -11.68
C ILE A 100 -24.02 8.62 -11.99
N PRO A 101 -24.91 9.60 -12.24
CA PRO A 101 -24.53 11.01 -12.39
C PRO A 101 -23.60 11.49 -11.28
N TYR A 102 -22.72 12.43 -11.62
CA TYR A 102 -21.74 13.02 -10.70
C TYR A 102 -20.66 12.07 -10.15
N SER A 103 -20.66 10.78 -10.54
CA SER A 103 -19.55 9.88 -10.20
C SER A 103 -18.25 10.39 -10.80
N ALA A 104 -17.16 10.24 -10.05
CA ALA A 104 -15.83 10.65 -10.47
C ALA A 104 -14.77 9.64 -10.02
N TYR A 105 -13.59 9.66 -10.64
CA TYR A 105 -12.44 8.96 -10.08
C TYR A 105 -11.18 9.81 -10.14
N ILE A 106 -10.27 9.55 -9.21
CA ILE A 106 -8.91 10.07 -9.18
C ILE A 106 -7.97 8.87 -9.25
N GLN A 107 -7.09 8.83 -10.24
CA GLN A 107 -6.14 7.75 -10.42
C GLN A 107 -4.79 8.26 -10.89
N PHE A 108 -3.73 7.79 -10.24
CA PHE A 108 -2.36 8.09 -10.62
C PHE A 108 -1.40 7.06 -10.04
N ARG A 109 -0.29 6.88 -10.74
CA ARG A 109 0.87 6.15 -10.27
C ARG A 109 1.82 7.10 -9.54
N PHE A 110 2.25 6.71 -8.36
CA PHE A 110 3.23 7.45 -7.56
C PHE A 110 4.42 6.56 -7.21
N THR A 111 5.53 7.22 -6.86
CA THR A 111 6.76 6.57 -6.41
C THR A 111 7.07 7.00 -4.98
N LEU A 112 7.53 6.07 -4.14
CA LEU A 112 7.95 6.34 -2.78
C LEU A 112 9.24 7.18 -2.75
N ALA A 113 9.24 8.28 -2.02
CA ALA A 113 10.43 9.05 -1.64
C ALA A 113 11.13 8.49 -0.40
N ARG A 114 10.38 7.81 0.47
CA ARG A 114 10.85 7.16 1.69
C ARG A 114 10.24 5.76 1.82
N PRO A 115 10.92 4.80 2.48
CA PRO A 115 10.39 3.45 2.64
C PRO A 115 9.00 3.46 3.30
N LEU A 116 8.18 2.48 2.97
CA LEU A 116 6.86 2.28 3.51
C LEU A 116 6.83 0.99 4.32
N TYR A 117 6.38 1.11 5.57
CA TYR A 117 6.05 -0.04 6.40
C TYR A 117 4.56 -0.01 6.78
N THR A 118 3.86 -1.07 6.45
CA THR A 118 2.53 -1.43 6.95
C THR A 118 2.68 -2.78 7.61
N ARG A 119 2.32 -2.91 8.89
CA ARG A 119 2.51 -4.15 9.63
C ARG A 119 1.54 -5.21 9.10
N ASP A 120 2.06 -6.41 8.80
CA ASP A 120 1.25 -7.62 8.66
C ASP A 120 0.95 -8.24 10.03
N ASP A 121 -0.24 -8.81 10.15
CA ASP A 121 -0.72 -9.45 11.39
C ASP A 121 -0.54 -10.98 11.32
N GLU A 122 0.30 -11.47 10.40
CA GLU A 122 0.64 -12.88 10.26
C GLU A 122 1.51 -13.38 11.43
N TYR A 123 0.93 -14.25 12.27
CA TYR A 123 1.57 -14.76 13.48
C TYR A 123 2.76 -15.70 13.22
N PHE A 124 2.72 -16.47 12.13
CA PHE A 124 3.71 -17.49 11.81
C PHE A 124 4.61 -17.03 10.66
N TYR A 125 5.41 -15.99 10.91
CA TYR A 125 6.32 -15.41 9.94
C TYR A 125 7.77 -15.39 10.44
N ILE A 126 8.73 -15.63 9.54
CA ILE A 126 10.16 -15.75 9.91
C ILE A 126 10.72 -14.44 10.51
N LEU A 127 10.19 -13.28 10.11
CA LEU A 127 10.51 -11.99 10.71
C LEU A 127 9.40 -11.50 11.64
N GLU A 128 9.77 -10.73 12.66
CA GLU A 128 8.82 -10.14 13.63
C GLU A 128 8.05 -8.93 13.09
N ASN A 129 8.58 -8.32 12.02
CA ASN A 129 8.01 -7.11 11.42
C ASN A 129 7.82 -7.32 9.90
N PRO A 130 6.91 -8.22 9.49
CA PRO A 130 6.53 -8.38 8.09
C PRO A 130 5.82 -7.14 7.56
N VAL A 131 5.99 -6.86 6.26
CA VAL A 131 5.15 -5.89 5.56
C VAL A 131 3.84 -6.57 5.16
N MET A 132 2.75 -5.81 5.19
CA MET A 132 1.43 -6.25 4.76
C MET A 132 1.46 -6.78 3.33
N LYS A 133 0.98 -8.00 3.13
CA LYS A 133 0.83 -8.61 1.81
C LYS A 133 -0.62 -8.97 1.54
N ASP A 134 -0.97 -8.95 0.26
CA ASP A 134 -2.24 -9.53 -0.17
C ASP A 134 -2.24 -11.05 0.07
N ALA A 135 -3.38 -11.56 0.51
CA ALA A 135 -3.50 -12.94 0.98
C ALA A 135 -3.24 -13.96 -0.14
N ALA A 136 -3.69 -13.67 -1.37
CA ALA A 136 -3.61 -14.59 -2.50
C ALA A 136 -2.30 -14.43 -3.28
N SER A 137 -1.96 -13.19 -3.68
CA SER A 137 -0.81 -12.91 -4.53
C SER A 137 0.51 -12.78 -3.75
N LYS A 138 0.44 -12.55 -2.43
CA LYS A 138 1.59 -12.27 -1.55
C LYS A 138 2.39 -11.03 -1.96
N VAL A 139 1.79 -10.14 -2.76
CA VAL A 139 2.35 -8.84 -3.14
C VAL A 139 2.15 -7.83 -2.01
N PRO A 140 3.15 -7.01 -1.66
CA PRO A 140 2.98 -5.94 -0.66
C PRO A 140 1.83 -5.00 -1.02
N VAL A 141 0.97 -4.70 -0.05
CA VAL A 141 -0.27 -3.95 -0.30
C VAL A 141 -0.59 -2.95 0.82
N VAL A 142 -1.11 -1.79 0.43
CA VAL A 142 -1.89 -0.91 1.31
C VAL A 142 -3.36 -1.17 1.02
N ARG A 143 -4.11 -1.61 2.04
CA ARG A 143 -5.53 -1.95 1.90
C ARG A 143 -6.36 -0.68 1.66
N ALA A 144 -7.48 -0.85 0.97
CA ALA A 144 -8.50 0.20 0.81
C ALA A 144 -8.94 0.82 2.14
N SER A 145 -9.14 -0.01 3.18
CA SER A 145 -9.50 0.45 4.52
C SER A 145 -8.41 1.30 5.17
N THR A 146 -7.14 0.99 4.91
CA THR A 146 -6.00 1.79 5.37
C THR A 146 -6.00 3.17 4.69
N TRP A 147 -6.22 3.24 3.37
CA TRP A 147 -6.36 4.52 2.68
C TRP A 147 -7.54 5.35 3.22
N LYS A 148 -8.71 4.73 3.41
CA LYS A 148 -9.88 5.39 3.98
C LYS A 148 -9.59 5.95 5.38
N GLY A 149 -8.94 5.16 6.24
CA GLY A 149 -8.54 5.59 7.59
C GLY A 149 -7.55 6.77 7.58
N LEU A 150 -6.58 6.75 6.66
CA LEU A 150 -5.61 7.84 6.49
C LEU A 150 -6.26 9.13 6.02
N LEU A 151 -7.19 9.07 5.05
CA LEU A 151 -7.93 10.24 4.58
C LEU A 151 -8.83 10.82 5.67
N ARG A 152 -9.51 9.97 6.45
CA ARG A 152 -10.28 10.40 7.63
C ARG A 152 -9.39 11.16 8.63
N THR A 153 -8.22 10.57 8.96
CA THR A 153 -7.27 11.22 9.87
C THR A 153 -6.77 12.54 9.31
N ALA A 154 -6.50 12.63 8.00
CA ALA A 154 -6.06 13.88 7.38
C ALA A 154 -7.11 14.97 7.48
N MET A 155 -8.38 14.66 7.19
CA MET A 155 -9.47 15.63 7.30
C MET A 155 -9.66 16.11 8.75
N ILE A 156 -9.66 15.20 9.72
CA ILE A 156 -9.88 15.56 11.13
C ILE A 156 -8.69 16.34 11.70
N VAL A 157 -7.48 15.76 11.59
CA VAL A 157 -6.31 16.24 12.33
C VAL A 157 -5.59 17.37 11.61
N HIS A 158 -5.60 17.37 10.28
CA HIS A 158 -4.79 18.30 9.48
C HIS A 158 -5.64 19.38 8.80
N MET A 159 -6.90 19.09 8.47
CA MET A 159 -7.82 20.07 7.88
C MET A 159 -8.85 20.61 8.89
N GLY A 160 -8.90 20.07 10.12
CA GLY A 160 -9.80 20.55 11.18
C GLY A 160 -11.28 20.22 10.96
N VAL A 161 -11.60 19.26 10.08
CA VAL A 161 -12.97 18.86 9.77
C VAL A 161 -13.53 18.00 10.92
N GLN A 162 -14.66 18.41 11.49
CA GLN A 162 -15.32 17.62 12.52
C GLN A 162 -15.95 16.35 11.95
N GLU A 163 -15.95 15.25 12.70
CA GLU A 163 -16.56 13.99 12.24
C GLU A 163 -18.08 14.08 12.02
N THR A 164 -18.73 15.02 12.70
CA THR A 164 -20.16 15.34 12.55
C THR A 164 -20.44 16.30 11.41
N ALA A 165 -19.42 16.87 10.77
CA ALA A 165 -19.61 17.79 9.66
C ALA A 165 -20.26 17.07 8.46
N PRO A 166 -21.23 17.68 7.75
CA PRO A 166 -21.88 17.06 6.60
C PRO A 166 -20.89 16.52 5.55
N LEU A 167 -19.82 17.28 5.25
CA LEU A 167 -18.70 16.87 4.40
C LEU A 167 -18.07 15.53 4.82
N PHE A 168 -17.76 15.38 6.10
CA PHE A 168 -17.11 14.18 6.59
C PHE A 168 -18.06 12.97 6.54
N VAL A 169 -19.30 13.17 6.98
CA VAL A 169 -20.32 12.12 7.01
C VAL A 169 -20.65 11.64 5.60
N ARG A 170 -20.85 12.53 4.63
CA ARG A 170 -21.16 12.11 3.25
C ARG A 170 -19.97 11.42 2.59
N LEU A 171 -18.73 11.84 2.84
CA LEU A 171 -17.56 11.17 2.29
C LEU A 171 -17.29 9.78 2.87
N PHE A 172 -17.40 9.61 4.20
CA PHE A 172 -16.95 8.39 4.86
C PHE A 172 -18.04 7.51 5.45
N GLY A 173 -19.26 8.04 5.62
CA GLY A 173 -20.39 7.36 6.25
C GLY A 173 -20.37 7.41 7.78
N THR A 174 -21.41 6.86 8.39
CA THR A 174 -21.57 6.72 9.85
C THR A 174 -21.34 5.27 10.31
N SER A 175 -20.89 5.09 11.57
CA SER A 175 -20.73 3.77 12.20
C SER A 175 -22.06 3.12 12.55
N LEU A 176 -22.04 1.79 12.72
CA LEU A 176 -23.21 0.96 13.06
C LEU A 176 -23.76 1.23 14.47
N ASP A 177 -22.98 1.88 15.34
CA ASP A 177 -23.30 2.05 16.76
C ASP A 177 -24.23 3.25 17.06
N GLU A 178 -24.74 3.93 16.03
CA GLU A 178 -25.75 4.99 16.18
C GLU A 178 -27.17 4.36 16.15
N GLU A 179 -27.68 4.02 17.33
CA GLU A 179 -28.86 3.18 17.60
C GLU A 179 -30.20 3.63 16.98
N GLU A 180 -30.30 4.73 16.23
CA GLU A 180 -31.58 5.21 15.69
C GLU A 180 -31.56 5.61 14.19
N GLY A 181 -30.41 5.55 13.50
CA GLY A 181 -30.26 6.17 12.17
C GLY A 181 -29.95 5.25 10.98
N GLY A 182 -29.56 4.00 11.22
CA GLY A 182 -29.03 3.09 10.19
C GLY A 182 -27.64 3.50 9.68
N SER A 183 -26.82 2.52 9.28
CA SER A 183 -25.49 2.80 8.73
C SER A 183 -25.60 3.49 7.37
N ARG A 184 -25.06 4.70 7.24
CA ARG A 184 -24.92 5.37 5.94
C ARG A 184 -23.57 5.06 5.34
N ARG A 185 -23.56 4.57 4.10
CA ARG A 185 -22.33 4.36 3.32
C ARG A 185 -21.75 5.72 2.91
N GLY A 186 -20.43 5.87 2.95
CA GLY A 186 -19.76 7.06 2.42
C GLY A 186 -19.64 7.05 0.89
N ARG A 187 -19.57 8.25 0.29
CA ARG A 187 -19.37 8.48 -1.15
C ARG A 187 -17.94 8.14 -1.63
N ALA A 188 -16.93 8.14 -0.76
CA ALA A 188 -15.56 7.83 -1.11
C ALA A 188 -15.26 6.31 -1.01
N LEU A 189 -14.98 5.69 -2.16
CA LEU A 189 -14.58 4.30 -2.30
C LEU A 189 -13.09 4.22 -2.68
N LEU A 190 -12.29 3.53 -1.88
CA LEU A 190 -10.85 3.41 -2.06
C LEU A 190 -10.51 2.02 -2.60
N TYR A 191 -9.49 1.96 -3.45
CA TYR A 191 -8.93 0.70 -3.95
C TYR A 191 -7.61 0.37 -3.22
N PRO A 192 -7.26 -0.92 -3.11
CA PRO A 192 -5.94 -1.31 -2.62
C PRO A 192 -4.83 -0.83 -3.55
N THR A 193 -3.67 -0.50 -2.98
CA THR A 193 -2.46 -0.17 -3.72
C THR A 193 -1.42 -1.25 -3.53
N PHE A 194 -1.02 -1.91 -4.61
CA PHE A 194 0.04 -2.91 -4.62
C PHE A 194 1.37 -2.28 -5.03
N PHE A 195 2.48 -2.82 -4.51
CA PHE A 195 3.82 -2.29 -4.76
C PHE A 195 4.69 -3.24 -5.58
N ASP A 196 5.53 -2.65 -6.42
CA ASP A 196 6.43 -3.35 -7.34
C ASP A 196 7.68 -3.96 -6.68
N ARG A 197 7.94 -3.64 -5.41
CA ARG A 197 9.17 -4.01 -4.70
C ARG A 197 8.95 -4.27 -3.21
N ILE A 198 9.87 -5.05 -2.66
CA ILE A 198 10.02 -5.30 -1.23
C ILE A 198 11.52 -5.32 -0.91
N ASP A 199 11.90 -4.93 0.30
CA ASP A 199 13.27 -5.01 0.80
C ASP A 199 13.26 -5.10 2.33
N LEU A 200 14.45 -5.13 2.91
CA LEU A 200 14.67 -5.12 4.35
C LEU A 200 15.22 -3.77 4.81
N GLU A 201 14.62 -3.21 5.83
CA GLU A 201 15.09 -2.04 6.56
C GLU A 201 15.67 -2.47 7.90
N VAL A 202 16.77 -1.84 8.32
CA VAL A 202 17.37 -2.06 9.63
C VAL A 202 17.07 -0.84 10.49
N LEU A 203 16.30 -1.05 11.56
CA LEU A 203 16.06 -0.02 12.55
C LEU A 203 16.97 -0.27 13.73
N ASN A 204 17.90 0.63 13.98
CA ASN A 204 18.70 0.62 15.20
C ASN A 204 18.04 1.55 16.24
N PRO A 205 17.30 1.04 17.24
CA PRO A 205 16.79 1.89 18.31
C PRO A 205 17.97 2.41 19.13
N HIS A 206 17.92 3.68 19.55
CA HIS A 206 18.94 4.20 20.45
C HIS A 206 18.39 4.26 21.87
N SER A 207 19.19 3.86 22.84
CA SER A 207 18.89 4.09 24.26
C SER A 207 18.80 5.59 24.49
N ARG A 208 17.69 6.06 25.10
CA ARG A 208 17.51 7.48 25.43
C ARG A 208 18.52 7.96 26.48
N VAL A 209 19.03 7.05 27.32
CA VAL A 209 19.97 7.36 28.41
C VAL A 209 21.40 7.41 27.90
N THR A 210 21.84 6.40 27.15
CA THR A 210 23.24 6.25 26.74
C THR A 210 23.53 6.74 25.33
N ARG A 211 22.48 7.06 24.55
CA ARG A 211 22.51 7.35 23.09
C ARG A 211 23.17 6.26 22.23
N ALA A 212 23.60 5.15 22.81
CA ALA A 212 24.13 3.99 22.11
C ALA A 212 23.01 3.24 21.38
N GLY A 213 23.32 2.69 20.20
CA GLY A 213 22.41 1.79 19.48
C GLY A 213 22.18 0.52 20.28
N THR A 214 20.95 0.03 20.30
CA THR A 214 20.58 -1.24 20.91
C THR A 214 20.60 -2.35 19.84
N VAL A 215 19.87 -3.45 20.06
CA VAL A 215 19.80 -4.56 19.10
C VAL A 215 19.12 -4.07 17.81
N PRO A 216 19.79 -4.13 16.65
CA PRO A 216 19.18 -3.77 15.38
C PRO A 216 17.98 -4.66 15.07
N VAL A 217 16.85 -4.05 14.74
CA VAL A 217 15.62 -4.73 14.37
C VAL A 217 15.51 -4.77 12.85
N LEU A 218 15.52 -5.98 12.30
CA LEU A 218 15.26 -6.19 10.89
C LEU A 218 13.74 -6.10 10.62
N MET A 219 13.37 -5.30 9.65
CA MET A 219 11.98 -5.03 9.29
C MET A 219 11.82 -5.16 7.79
N GLU A 220 10.76 -5.82 7.36
CA GLU A 220 10.41 -5.84 5.96
C GLU A 220 9.68 -4.56 5.59
N ALA A 221 10.00 -3.98 4.44
CA ALA A 221 9.39 -2.74 3.99
C ALA A 221 9.31 -2.69 2.47
N VAL A 222 8.44 -1.83 1.97
CA VAL A 222 8.51 -1.41 0.57
C VAL A 222 9.57 -0.30 0.48
N PRO A 223 10.65 -0.47 -0.30
CA PRO A 223 11.78 0.46 -0.29
C PRO A 223 11.44 1.79 -0.99
N ALA A 224 12.24 2.82 -0.72
CA ALA A 224 12.19 4.05 -1.49
C ALA A 224 12.44 3.77 -2.99
N GLY A 225 11.75 4.50 -3.85
CA GLY A 225 11.78 4.31 -5.29
C GLY A 225 10.80 3.26 -5.80
N ALA A 226 10.22 2.41 -4.95
CA ALA A 226 9.10 1.54 -5.31
C ALA A 226 7.88 2.35 -5.73
N SER A 227 7.03 1.78 -6.57
CA SER A 227 5.87 2.46 -7.14
C SER A 227 4.58 1.68 -6.92
N GLY A 228 3.47 2.43 -6.84
CA GLY A 228 2.12 1.91 -6.75
C GLY A 228 1.13 2.87 -7.41
N VAL A 229 -0.06 2.36 -7.69
CA VAL A 229 -1.21 3.11 -8.20
C VAL A 229 -2.18 3.42 -7.05
N PHE A 230 -2.49 4.70 -6.87
CA PHE A 230 -3.58 5.17 -6.04
C PHE A 230 -4.84 5.28 -6.90
N THR A 231 -5.98 4.83 -6.37
CA THR A 231 -7.28 4.99 -7.05
C THR A 231 -8.37 5.23 -6.02
N LEU A 232 -9.11 6.32 -6.23
CA LEU A 232 -10.30 6.68 -5.49
C LEU A 232 -11.46 6.79 -6.47
N LEU A 233 -12.57 6.14 -6.15
CA LEU A 233 -13.86 6.30 -6.81
C LEU A 233 -14.78 7.11 -5.90
N TYR A 234 -15.29 8.21 -6.41
CA TYR A 234 -16.33 9.01 -5.79
C TYR A 234 -17.68 8.59 -6.37
N PHE A 235 -18.57 8.10 -5.51
CA PHE A 235 -19.86 7.52 -5.90
C PHE A 235 -21.00 8.17 -5.08
N PRO A 236 -21.61 9.25 -5.58
CA PRO A 236 -22.61 10.05 -4.86
C PRO A 236 -24.04 9.51 -5.01
N PHE A 237 -24.30 8.34 -4.43
CA PHE A 237 -25.57 7.62 -4.59
C PHE A 237 -26.81 8.37 -4.06
N ASP A 238 -26.60 9.30 -3.14
CA ASP A 238 -27.63 10.11 -2.49
C ASP A 238 -27.95 11.41 -3.25
N LEU A 239 -27.11 11.83 -4.21
CA LEU A 239 -27.33 13.06 -4.99
C LEU A 239 -28.27 12.89 -6.19
N LEU A 240 -28.80 11.69 -6.44
CA LEU A 240 -29.63 11.39 -7.62
C LEU A 240 -30.91 12.23 -7.71
N ASN A 241 -31.47 12.63 -6.57
CA ASN A 241 -32.73 13.37 -6.48
C ASN A 241 -32.55 14.83 -6.05
N GLU A 242 -31.31 15.26 -5.83
CA GLU A 242 -31.00 16.62 -5.38
C GLU A 242 -31.05 17.60 -6.57
N PRO A 243 -31.38 18.88 -6.34
CA PRO A 243 -31.29 19.91 -7.37
C PRO A 243 -29.89 19.95 -7.98
N PRO A 244 -29.74 20.06 -9.32
CA PRO A 244 -28.44 20.00 -9.99
C PRO A 244 -27.41 20.98 -9.42
N ASP A 245 -27.80 22.21 -9.12
CA ASP A 245 -26.88 23.22 -8.55
C ASP A 245 -26.36 22.83 -7.15
N GLN A 246 -27.21 22.20 -6.34
CA GLN A 246 -26.84 21.72 -5.02
C GLN A 246 -25.95 20.48 -5.11
N ALA A 247 -26.30 19.52 -5.97
CA ALA A 247 -25.49 18.33 -6.22
C ALA A 247 -24.09 18.72 -6.70
N GLU A 248 -24.00 19.64 -7.67
CA GLU A 248 -22.73 20.13 -8.22
C GLU A 248 -21.89 20.87 -7.18
N ALA A 249 -22.52 21.64 -6.29
CA ALA A 249 -21.83 22.30 -5.18
C ALA A 249 -21.22 21.28 -4.21
N GLU A 250 -21.97 20.24 -3.83
CA GLU A 250 -21.47 19.18 -2.94
C GLU A 250 -20.36 18.35 -3.59
N VAL A 251 -20.49 17.98 -4.86
CA VAL A 251 -19.48 17.21 -5.61
C VAL A 251 -18.16 17.98 -5.66
N ARG A 252 -18.22 19.28 -5.94
CA ARG A 252 -17.06 20.17 -5.93
C ARG A 252 -16.41 20.25 -4.55
N GLU A 253 -17.19 20.47 -3.50
CA GLU A 253 -16.69 20.53 -2.13
C GLU A 253 -16.02 19.20 -1.72
N ASP A 254 -16.67 18.08 -2.03
CA ASP A 254 -16.20 16.73 -1.75
C ASP A 254 -14.87 16.42 -2.42
N LEU A 255 -14.80 16.60 -3.74
CA LEU A 255 -13.61 16.27 -4.51
C LEU A 255 -12.44 17.18 -4.17
N ARG A 256 -12.67 18.48 -3.89
CA ARG A 256 -11.63 19.40 -3.40
C ARG A 256 -11.06 18.94 -2.06
N ALA A 257 -11.93 18.64 -1.10
CA ALA A 257 -11.49 18.17 0.22
C ALA A 257 -10.71 16.84 0.12
N LEU A 258 -11.19 15.90 -0.71
CA LEU A 258 -10.48 14.65 -0.97
C LEU A 258 -9.09 14.89 -1.61
N GLY A 259 -9.00 15.79 -2.59
CA GLY A 259 -7.74 16.18 -3.22
C GLY A 259 -6.73 16.72 -2.21
N GLU A 260 -7.14 17.67 -1.38
CA GLU A 260 -6.29 18.24 -0.32
C GLU A 260 -5.82 17.15 0.66
N ALA A 261 -6.74 16.30 1.13
CA ALA A 261 -6.40 15.19 2.02
C ALA A 261 -5.39 14.21 1.39
N ILE A 262 -5.53 13.89 0.10
CA ILE A 262 -4.59 13.04 -0.65
C ILE A 262 -3.20 13.67 -0.66
N VAL A 263 -3.09 14.96 -0.97
CA VAL A 263 -1.81 15.68 -1.00
C VAL A 263 -1.15 15.67 0.38
N LEU A 264 -1.90 15.97 1.45
CA LEU A 264 -1.41 15.97 2.82
C LEU A 264 -0.82 14.62 3.23
N ILE A 265 -1.55 13.51 3.00
CA ILE A 265 -1.06 12.18 3.40
C ILE A 265 0.15 11.73 2.58
N MET A 266 0.22 12.07 1.29
CA MET A 266 1.30 11.59 0.42
C MET A 266 2.57 12.43 0.52
N ARG A 267 2.47 13.73 0.79
CA ARG A 267 3.61 14.68 0.76
C ARG A 267 4.09 15.12 2.14
N VAL A 268 3.20 15.24 3.11
CA VAL A 268 3.51 15.91 4.38
C VAL A 268 3.63 14.88 5.50
N HIS A 269 2.60 14.06 5.68
CA HIS A 269 2.51 13.17 6.85
C HIS A 269 3.00 11.76 6.60
N GLY A 270 2.94 11.30 5.35
CA GLY A 270 3.20 9.92 4.95
C GLY A 270 2.05 8.98 5.29
N PHE A 271 2.03 7.80 4.66
CA PHE A 271 0.98 6.79 4.82
C PHE A 271 1.49 5.46 5.42
N SER A 272 2.53 5.52 6.25
CA SER A 272 3.12 4.36 6.93
C SER A 272 2.66 4.19 8.39
N ALA A 273 2.81 3.00 8.96
CA ALA A 273 2.73 2.82 10.41
C ALA A 273 3.84 3.57 11.18
N LYS A 274 4.98 3.90 10.54
CA LYS A 274 6.13 4.59 11.16
C LYS A 274 6.31 6.04 10.66
N ARG A 275 5.22 6.78 10.47
CA ARG A 275 5.18 8.19 10.02
C ARG A 275 6.13 9.11 10.79
N SER A 276 6.25 8.95 12.11
CA SER A 276 7.14 9.77 12.96
C SER A 276 8.63 9.65 12.63
N ARG A 277 9.04 8.67 11.80
CA ARG A 277 10.40 8.52 11.27
C ARG A 277 10.51 8.88 9.79
N GLY A 278 9.50 9.55 9.22
CA GLY A 278 9.47 9.98 7.82
C GLY A 278 9.14 8.87 6.81
N PHE A 279 8.59 7.73 7.24
CA PHE A 279 8.21 6.64 6.35
C PHE A 279 6.93 6.95 5.57
N GLY A 280 6.83 6.41 4.36
CA GLY A 280 5.63 6.46 3.52
C GLY A 280 5.39 7.80 2.84
N LEU A 281 6.43 8.60 2.57
CA LEU A 281 6.32 9.80 1.75
C LEU A 281 6.47 9.46 0.27
N ALA A 282 5.67 10.09 -0.58
CA ALA A 282 5.74 9.99 -2.03
C ALA A 282 6.60 11.10 -2.64
N ARG A 283 7.17 10.83 -3.82
CA ARG A 283 7.78 11.85 -4.68
C ARG A 283 6.72 12.82 -5.16
N LEU A 284 7.16 14.02 -5.56
CA LEU A 284 6.25 15.05 -6.06
C LEU A 284 5.63 14.63 -7.39
N GLU A 285 6.44 14.11 -8.30
CA GLU A 285 6.03 13.68 -9.63
C GLU A 285 5.16 12.43 -9.57
N VAL A 286 4.12 12.43 -10.39
CA VAL A 286 3.20 11.32 -10.61
C VAL A 286 3.03 11.09 -12.10
N SER A 287 2.59 9.90 -12.45
CA SER A 287 2.26 9.51 -13.82
C SER A 287 0.86 8.90 -13.86
N GLY A 288 0.33 8.70 -15.06
CA GLY A 288 -0.91 7.94 -15.23
C GLY A 288 -0.67 6.44 -15.18
N VAL A 289 -1.76 5.69 -15.32
CA VAL A 289 -1.72 4.23 -15.43
C VAL A 289 -1.54 3.83 -16.89
N ASP A 290 -2.52 4.19 -17.72
CA ASP A 290 -2.53 3.97 -19.17
C ASP A 290 -2.14 5.26 -19.94
N GLU A 291 -1.82 6.33 -19.22
CA GLU A 291 -1.55 7.67 -19.77
C GLU A 291 -0.33 8.32 -19.11
N PRO A 292 0.26 9.38 -19.71
CA PRO A 292 1.46 10.02 -19.15
C PRO A 292 1.24 10.66 -17.77
N HIS A 293 0.03 11.13 -17.48
CA HIS A 293 -0.28 11.95 -16.30
C HIS A 293 -1.37 11.31 -15.44
N GLY A 294 -1.37 11.66 -14.15
CA GLY A 294 -2.49 11.35 -13.27
C GLY A 294 -3.77 11.99 -13.80
N VAL A 295 -4.91 11.39 -13.51
CA VAL A 295 -6.21 11.80 -14.04
C VAL A 295 -7.23 12.00 -12.92
N ILE A 296 -8.04 13.03 -13.08
CA ILE A 296 -9.35 13.14 -12.47
C ILE A 296 -10.40 13.25 -13.58
N ALA A 297 -11.46 12.46 -13.49
CA ALA A 297 -12.52 12.45 -14.48
C ALA A 297 -13.89 12.27 -13.83
N LEU A 298 -14.87 13.03 -14.32
CA LEU A 298 -16.29 12.92 -13.97
C LEU A 298 -17.04 12.18 -15.07
N ARG A 299 -18.16 11.56 -14.70
CA ARG A 299 -19.04 10.84 -15.62
C ARG A 299 -19.53 11.71 -16.78
N ASP A 300 -19.78 12.99 -16.54
CA ASP A 300 -20.30 13.94 -17.54
C ASP A 300 -19.29 14.32 -18.64
N GLY A 301 -18.09 13.75 -18.61
CA GLY A 301 -17.04 13.96 -19.59
C GLY A 301 -16.01 15.00 -19.18
N ARG A 302 -16.23 15.75 -18.09
CA ARG A 302 -15.20 16.65 -17.56
C ARG A 302 -14.01 15.85 -17.07
N ARG A 303 -12.82 16.31 -17.43
CA ARG A 303 -11.57 15.62 -17.16
C ARG A 303 -10.42 16.61 -17.05
N GLN A 304 -9.53 16.36 -16.08
CA GLN A 304 -8.26 17.07 -15.95
C GLN A 304 -7.13 16.08 -15.68
N THR A 305 -5.90 16.50 -16.00
CA THR A 305 -4.71 15.69 -15.77
C THR A 305 -3.66 16.47 -15.00
N PHE A 306 -2.81 15.77 -14.25
CA PHE A 306 -1.76 16.38 -13.43
C PHE A 306 -0.48 15.53 -13.43
N SER A 307 0.68 16.19 -13.43
CA SER A 307 2.00 15.56 -13.41
C SER A 307 2.65 15.56 -12.03
N THR A 308 2.07 16.27 -11.07
CA THR A 308 2.56 16.33 -9.69
C THR A 308 1.43 16.21 -8.69
N LEU A 309 1.72 15.72 -7.48
CA LEU A 309 0.75 15.68 -6.39
C LEU A 309 0.21 17.08 -6.06
N ALA A 310 1.04 18.12 -6.10
CA ALA A 310 0.59 19.48 -5.86
C ALA A 310 -0.40 19.96 -6.95
N GLY A 311 -0.19 19.56 -8.21
CA GLY A 311 -1.08 19.89 -9.31
C GLY A 311 -2.44 19.19 -9.27
N LEU A 312 -2.69 18.26 -8.34
CA LEU A 312 -4.03 17.67 -8.16
C LEU A 312 -5.05 18.72 -7.73
N SER A 313 -4.68 19.64 -6.83
CA SER A 313 -5.58 20.72 -6.38
C SER A 313 -5.92 21.66 -7.54
N ASP A 314 -4.93 22.07 -8.32
CA ASP A 314 -5.15 22.91 -9.50
C ASP A 314 -6.04 22.21 -10.55
N ALA A 315 -5.81 20.90 -10.77
CA ALA A 315 -6.64 20.09 -11.66
C ALA A 315 -8.09 19.98 -11.17
N LEU A 316 -8.31 19.90 -9.86
CA LEU A 316 -9.64 19.92 -9.26
C LEU A 316 -10.32 21.28 -9.44
N ASP A 317 -9.60 22.38 -9.26
CA ASP A 317 -10.15 23.71 -9.46
C ASP A 317 -10.58 23.94 -10.92
N LEU A 318 -9.69 23.63 -11.87
CA LEU A 318 -9.98 23.74 -13.31
C LEU A 318 -11.16 22.87 -13.77
N LEU A 319 -11.46 21.79 -13.06
CA LEU A 319 -12.58 20.89 -13.37
C LEU A 319 -13.95 21.51 -13.04
N PHE A 320 -13.99 22.44 -12.09
CA PHE A 320 -15.21 23.08 -11.61
C PHE A 320 -15.34 24.57 -11.93
N GLY A 321 -14.35 25.15 -12.62
CA GLY A 321 -14.32 26.57 -13.01
C GLY A 321 -14.00 27.48 -11.83
#